data_AF-A0A4Q3AH13-F1
#
_entry.id   AF-A0A4Q3AH13-F1
#
_cell.length_a   1.000
_cell.length_b   1.000
_cell.length_c   1.000
_cell.angle_alpha   90.00
_cell.angle_beta   90.00
_cell.angle_gamma   90.00
#
_symmetry.space_group_name_H-M   'P 1'
#
loop_
_entity.id
_entity.type
_entity.pdbx_description
1 polymer ?
#
loop_
_entity_poly.entity_id
_entity_poly.type
_entity_poly.pdbx_seq_one_letter_code
_entity_poly.pdbx_strand_id
1 'polypeptide(L)'
;MLAESAAGVLAEVFENGRVLDRELDGLFRSNPKWGKRDRNFVAETAFEVTRWRRALGFLAGDQSIEALCAAQWIRGGFEVPAWWPSHPDEVAAREAELPNQPRAIRESIPDW
;
A
#
# COMPACT_ATOMS: atom_id res chain seq x y z
N MET A 1 -2.15 -14.84 -1.46
CA MET A 1 -2.93 -15.13 -0.24
C MET A 1 -3.08 -13.92 0.70
N LEU A 2 -2.04 -13.38 1.35
CA LEU A 2 -2.17 -12.13 2.14
C LEU A 2 -1.96 -10.86 1.30
N ALA A 3 -0.94 -10.84 0.45
CA ALA A 3 -0.64 -9.75 -0.48
C ALA A 3 -1.85 -9.37 -1.34
N GLU A 4 -2.43 -10.36 -2.01
CA GLU A 4 -3.64 -10.21 -2.84
C GLU A 4 -4.85 -9.74 -2.03
N SER A 5 -4.99 -10.15 -0.78
CA SER A 5 -6.11 -9.73 0.05
C SER A 5 -5.99 -8.25 0.46
N ALA A 6 -4.77 -7.80 0.76
CA ALA A 6 -4.51 -6.38 1.01
C ALA A 6 -4.77 -5.54 -0.26
N ALA A 7 -4.27 -5.99 -1.41
CA ALA A 7 -4.54 -5.35 -2.70
C ALA A 7 -6.05 -5.32 -3.04
N GLY A 8 -6.78 -6.40 -2.78
CA GLY A 8 -8.22 -6.46 -2.99
C GLY A 8 -9.01 -5.49 -2.11
N VAL A 9 -8.63 -5.34 -0.84
CA VAL A 9 -9.22 -4.31 0.05
C VAL A 9 -8.94 -2.91 -0.49
N LEU A 10 -7.71 -2.66 -0.96
CA LEU A 10 -7.33 -1.37 -1.53
C LEU A 10 -8.10 -1.06 -2.83
N ALA A 11 -8.40 -2.05 -3.65
CA ALA A 11 -9.23 -1.88 -4.84
C ALA A 11 -10.64 -1.43 -4.48
N GLU A 12 -11.28 -2.08 -3.51
CA GLU A 12 -12.60 -1.65 -3.03
C GLU A 12 -12.60 -0.23 -2.45
N VAL A 13 -11.53 0.16 -1.75
CA VAL A 13 -11.40 1.51 -1.18
C VAL A 13 -11.15 2.57 -2.26
N PHE A 14 -10.23 2.31 -3.19
CA PHE A 14 -9.79 3.32 -4.17
C PHE A 14 -10.69 3.42 -5.40
N GLU A 15 -11.25 2.32 -5.85
CA GLU A 15 -12.05 2.26 -7.09
C GLU A 15 -13.54 2.37 -6.78
N ASN A 16 -13.99 1.69 -5.72
CA ASN A 16 -15.41 1.64 -5.34
C ASN A 16 -15.78 2.60 -4.19
N GLY A 17 -14.82 3.37 -3.67
CA GLY A 17 -15.05 4.37 -2.63
C GLY A 17 -15.53 3.78 -1.31
N ARG A 18 -15.22 2.51 -1.03
CA ARG A 18 -15.63 1.84 0.20
C ARG A 18 -14.80 2.28 1.40
N VAL A 19 -15.37 2.13 2.58
CA VAL A 19 -14.70 2.48 3.84
C VAL A 19 -13.72 1.37 4.22
N LEU A 20 -12.45 1.71 4.38
CA LEU A 20 -11.36 0.78 4.67
C LEU A 20 -11.65 -0.14 5.86
N ASP A 21 -12.04 0.43 7.00
CA ASP A 21 -12.32 -0.34 8.22
C ASP A 21 -13.41 -1.40 8.01
N ARG A 22 -14.42 -1.08 7.19
CA ARG A 22 -15.52 -1.99 6.89
C ARG A 22 -15.07 -3.15 6.00
N GLU A 23 -14.23 -2.88 5.02
CA GLU A 23 -13.69 -3.92 4.13
C GLU A 23 -12.71 -4.84 4.87
N LEU A 24 -11.89 -4.30 5.77
CA LEU A 24 -11.02 -5.11 6.64
C LEU A 24 -11.83 -6.02 7.58
N ASP A 25 -12.88 -5.51 8.23
CA ASP A 25 -13.76 -6.34 9.08
C ASP A 25 -14.41 -7.47 8.27
N GLY A 26 -14.93 -7.16 7.07
CA GLY A 26 -15.49 -8.15 6.16
C GLY A 26 -14.48 -9.23 5.74
N LEU A 27 -13.25 -8.82 5.41
CA LEU A 27 -12.15 -9.72 5.05
C LEU A 27 -11.78 -10.66 6.21
N PHE A 28 -11.66 -10.12 7.44
CA PHE A 28 -11.27 -10.92 8.60
C PHE A 28 -12.37 -11.89 9.05
N ARG A 29 -13.65 -11.51 8.92
CA ARG A 29 -14.77 -12.44 9.15
C ARG A 29 -14.78 -13.60 8.15
N SER A 30 -14.43 -13.31 6.89
CA SER A 30 -14.32 -14.33 5.84
C SER A 30 -13.09 -15.24 6.01
N ASN A 31 -12.09 -14.82 6.80
CA ASN A 31 -10.85 -15.55 7.05
C ASN A 31 -10.63 -15.84 8.54
N PRO A 32 -11.48 -16.68 9.18
CA PRO A 32 -11.40 -16.94 10.62
C PRO A 32 -10.10 -17.62 11.06
N LYS A 33 -9.40 -18.30 10.12
CA LYS A 33 -8.13 -19.00 10.38
C LYS A 33 -6.94 -18.05 10.50
N TRP A 34 -7.06 -16.79 10.08
CA TRP A 34 -5.97 -15.82 10.15
C TRP A 34 -5.70 -15.41 11.60
N GLY A 35 -4.45 -15.58 12.02
CA GLY A 35 -4.00 -15.20 13.34
C GLY A 35 -3.78 -13.70 13.48
N LYS A 36 -3.39 -13.27 14.69
CA LYS A 36 -3.07 -11.85 14.97
C LYS A 36 -2.02 -11.29 13.99
N ARG A 37 -1.00 -12.07 13.66
CA ARG A 37 0.09 -11.66 12.76
C ARG A 37 -0.42 -11.37 11.35
N ASP A 38 -1.23 -12.27 10.79
CA ASP A 38 -1.77 -12.14 9.43
C ASP A 38 -2.70 -10.93 9.31
N ARG A 39 -3.60 -10.77 10.30
CA ARG A 39 -4.54 -9.65 10.34
C ARG A 39 -3.82 -8.32 10.47
N ASN A 40 -2.83 -8.24 11.37
CA ASN A 40 -2.02 -7.04 11.53
C ASN A 40 -1.29 -6.69 10.23
N PHE A 41 -0.67 -7.66 9.58
CA PHE A 41 0.07 -7.45 8.33
C PHE A 41 -0.82 -6.88 7.21
N VAL A 42 -2.03 -7.45 7.04
CA VAL A 42 -2.99 -6.98 6.04
C VAL A 42 -3.54 -5.60 6.38
N ALA A 43 -3.93 -5.36 7.64
CA ALA A 43 -4.41 -4.05 8.07
C ALA A 43 -3.34 -2.98 7.90
N GLU A 44 -2.12 -3.22 8.40
CA GLU A 44 -0.99 -2.29 8.30
C GLU A 44 -0.69 -1.94 6.84
N THR A 45 -0.62 -2.94 5.96
CA THR A 45 -0.43 -2.69 4.51
C THR A 45 -1.53 -1.80 3.95
N ALA A 46 -2.80 -2.11 4.22
CA ALA A 46 -3.92 -1.36 3.65
C ALA A 46 -3.99 0.09 4.19
N PHE A 47 -3.73 0.29 5.49
CA PHE A 47 -3.70 1.62 6.10
C PHE A 47 -2.54 2.45 5.57
N GLU A 48 -1.32 1.91 5.52
CA GLU A 48 -0.15 2.64 5.05
C GLU A 48 -0.28 3.01 3.57
N VAL A 49 -0.79 2.11 2.72
CA VAL A 49 -1.02 2.42 1.31
C VAL A 49 -2.09 3.48 1.12
N THR A 50 -3.19 3.41 1.88
CA THR A 50 -4.24 4.44 1.86
C THR A 50 -3.70 5.80 2.32
N ARG A 51 -2.89 5.81 3.38
CA ARG A 51 -2.33 7.02 3.99
C ARG A 51 -1.28 7.69 3.10
N TRP A 52 -0.40 6.91 2.49
CA TRP A 52 0.77 7.41 1.76
C TRP A 52 0.66 7.25 0.25
N ARG A 53 -0.55 7.16 -0.30
CA ARG A 53 -0.80 6.83 -1.71
C ARG A 53 0.03 7.67 -2.68
N ARG A 54 0.11 8.99 -2.50
CA ARG A 54 0.83 9.89 -3.42
C ARG A 54 2.35 9.72 -3.31
N ALA A 55 2.87 9.60 -2.09
CA ALA A 55 4.29 9.34 -1.85
C ALA A 55 4.68 7.97 -2.44
N LEU A 56 3.93 6.92 -2.13
CA LEU A 56 4.17 5.57 -2.64
C LEU A 56 4.07 5.51 -4.16
N GLY A 57 3.14 6.23 -4.77
CA GLY A 57 3.02 6.29 -6.22
C GLY A 57 4.18 7.03 -6.88
N PHE A 58 4.73 8.04 -6.22
CA PHE A 58 5.99 8.66 -6.66
C PHE A 58 7.15 7.67 -6.58
N LEU A 59 7.30 6.97 -5.45
CA LEU A 59 8.37 5.98 -5.25
C LEU A 59 8.30 4.83 -6.26
N ALA A 60 7.11 4.28 -6.46
CA ALA A 60 6.85 3.24 -7.43
C ALA A 60 7.04 3.72 -8.88
N GLY A 61 6.77 5.01 -9.15
CA GLY A 61 6.63 5.51 -10.52
C GLY A 61 5.38 4.99 -11.22
N ASP A 62 4.46 4.40 -10.47
CA ASP A 62 3.22 3.76 -10.90
C ASP A 62 2.17 3.96 -9.81
N GLN A 63 0.90 4.12 -10.21
CA GLN A 63 -0.26 4.29 -9.33
C GLN A 63 -1.11 3.01 -9.20
N SER A 64 -0.71 1.91 -9.84
CA SER A 64 -1.34 0.60 -9.66
C SER A 64 -1.25 0.12 -8.20
N ILE A 65 -2.28 -0.57 -7.73
CA ILE A 65 -2.39 -0.97 -6.32
C ILE A 65 -1.22 -1.89 -5.93
N GLU A 66 -0.85 -2.80 -6.81
CA GLU A 66 0.27 -3.71 -6.65
C GLU A 66 1.59 -2.96 -6.53
N ALA A 67 1.82 -1.93 -7.36
CA ALA A 67 3.03 -1.12 -7.28
C ALA A 67 3.10 -0.29 -5.99
N LEU A 68 1.96 0.24 -5.53
CA LEU A 68 1.86 0.96 -4.25
C LEU A 68 2.17 0.03 -3.08
N CYS A 69 1.63 -1.19 -3.10
CA CYS A 69 1.90 -2.20 -2.07
C CYS A 69 3.37 -2.63 -2.11
N ALA A 70 3.93 -2.87 -3.30
CA ALA A 70 5.33 -3.22 -3.50
C ALA A 70 6.26 -2.12 -2.95
N ALA A 71 6.01 -0.85 -3.28
CA ALA A 71 6.79 0.27 -2.75
C ALA A 71 6.72 0.34 -1.22
N GLN A 72 5.53 0.16 -0.63
CA GLN A 72 5.39 0.14 0.83
C GLN A 72 6.15 -1.02 1.47
N TRP A 73 6.12 -2.19 0.85
CA TRP A 73 6.82 -3.38 1.36
C TRP A 73 8.34 -3.23 1.23
N ILE A 74 8.83 -2.65 0.14
CA ILE A 74 10.25 -2.31 -0.04
C ILE A 74 10.71 -1.35 1.07
N ARG A 75 9.94 -0.29 1.36
CA ARG A 75 10.24 0.64 2.47
C ARG A 75 10.23 -0.03 3.83
N GLY A 76 9.32 -0.99 4.03
CA GLY A 76 9.22 -1.80 5.25
C GLY A 76 10.26 -2.92 5.36
N GLY A 77 11.08 -3.16 4.33
CA GLY A 77 12.04 -4.26 4.30
C GLY A 77 11.41 -5.65 4.16
N PHE A 78 10.20 -5.73 3.61
CA PHE A 78 9.49 -6.98 3.34
C PHE A 78 9.79 -7.51 1.93
N GLU A 79 9.70 -8.83 1.77
CA GLU A 79 9.86 -9.48 0.47
C GLU A 79 8.64 -9.23 -0.42
N VAL A 80 8.87 -8.68 -1.62
CA VAL A 80 7.81 -8.41 -2.58
C VAL A 80 7.53 -9.66 -3.44
N PRO A 81 6.26 -10.03 -3.68
CA PRO A 81 5.94 -11.12 -4.58
C PRO A 81 6.48 -10.91 -6.00
N ALA A 82 7.01 -11.97 -6.62
CA ALA A 82 7.64 -11.89 -7.95
C ALA A 82 6.69 -11.47 -9.09
N TRP A 83 5.38 -11.58 -8.89
CA TRP A 83 4.37 -11.17 -9.87
C TRP A 83 3.88 -9.73 -9.68
N TRP A 84 4.38 -9.01 -8.68
CA TRP A 84 4.13 -7.57 -8.53
C TRP A 84 5.23 -6.77 -9.21
N PRO A 85 4.89 -5.63 -9.84
CA PRO A 85 5.89 -4.70 -10.35
C PRO A 85 6.72 -4.19 -9.17
N SER A 86 8.03 -4.46 -9.19
CA SER A 86 8.94 -4.04 -8.13
C SER A 86 10.28 -3.59 -8.72
N HIS A 87 10.70 -2.39 -8.31
CA HIS A 87 11.96 -1.78 -8.72
C HIS A 87 12.67 -1.25 -7.46
N PRO A 88 13.25 -2.13 -6.60
CA PRO A 88 13.80 -1.73 -5.31
C PRO A 88 14.85 -0.63 -5.40
N ASP A 89 15.73 -0.68 -6.41
CA ASP A 89 16.78 0.32 -6.63
C ASP A 89 16.18 1.69 -7.00
N GLU A 90 15.14 1.72 -7.84
CA GLU A 90 14.44 2.96 -8.20
C GLU A 90 13.66 3.54 -7.02
N VAL A 91 13.01 2.68 -6.24
CA VAL A 91 12.28 3.08 -5.03
C VAL A 91 13.25 3.71 -4.03
N ALA A 92 14.41 3.11 -3.80
CA ALA A 92 15.44 3.65 -2.90
C ALA A 92 15.99 5.01 -3.40
N ALA A 93 16.25 5.14 -4.70
CA ALA A 93 16.68 6.39 -5.30
C ALA A 93 15.62 7.50 -5.16
N ARG A 94 14.35 7.18 -5.43
CA ARG A 94 13.24 8.13 -5.30
C ARG A 94 12.93 8.46 -3.84
N GLU A 95 13.14 7.54 -2.90
CA GLU A 95 12.99 7.84 -1.46
C GLU A 95 13.92 8.97 -1.03
N ALA A 96 15.16 8.99 -1.54
CA ALA A 96 16.10 10.08 -1.30
C ALA A 96 15.65 11.43 -1.88
N GLU A 97 14.87 11.40 -2.98
CA GLU A 97 14.31 12.59 -3.64
C GLU A 97 12.94 13.02 -3.10
N LEU A 98 12.26 12.18 -2.31
CA LEU A 98 10.94 12.46 -1.74
C LEU A 98 10.89 13.79 -0.94
N PRO A 99 11.91 14.19 -0.16
CA PRO A 99 11.92 15.48 0.54
C PRO A 99 11.88 16.70 -0.39
N ASN A 100 12.38 16.56 -1.62
CA ASN A 100 12.41 17.60 -2.66
C ASN A 100 11.10 17.72 -3.43
N GLN A 101 10.16 16.79 -3.23
CA GLN A 101 8.87 16.80 -3.90
C GLN A 101 7.90 17.84 -3.30
N PRO A 102 6.89 18.28 -4.07
CA PRO A 102 5.80 19.10 -3.55
C PRO A 102 5.19 18.49 -2.29
N ARG A 103 4.74 19.36 -1.37
CA ARG A 103 4.15 18.98 -0.08
C ARG A 103 3.06 17.90 -0.23
N ALA A 104 2.21 18.03 -1.22
CA ALA A 104 1.14 17.06 -1.46
C ALA A 104 1.62 15.66 -1.84
N ILE A 105 2.79 15.53 -2.46
CA ILE A 105 3.41 14.21 -2.71
C ILE A 105 4.08 13.73 -1.43
N ARG A 106 4.97 14.55 -0.86
CA ARG A 106 5.78 14.22 0.32
C ARG A 106 4.93 13.83 1.53
N GLU A 107 3.86 14.57 1.80
CA GLU A 107 2.96 14.36 2.94
C GLU A 107 1.70 13.58 2.57
N SER A 108 1.52 13.21 1.29
CA SER A 108 0.32 12.52 0.77
C SER A 108 -1.00 13.22 1.14
N ILE A 109 -0.99 14.55 1.14
CA ILE A 109 -2.16 15.39 1.41
C ILE A 109 -2.70 16.03 0.12
N PRO A 110 -3.95 16.53 0.09
CA PRO A 110 -4.45 17.28 -1.04
C PRO A 110 -3.68 18.59 -1.30
N ASP A 111 -3.75 19.07 -2.55
CA ASP A 111 -3.10 20.30 -3.02
C ASP A 111 -3.89 21.59 -2.70
N TRP A 112 -5.06 21.49 -2.05
CA TRP A 112 -6.00 22.60 -1.77
C TRP A 112 -5.93 23.13 -0.33
#